data_AF-A0A0C9Y039-F1
#
_entry.id   AF-A0A0C9Y039-F1
#
_cell.length_a   1.000
_cell.length_b   1.000
_cell.length_c   1.000
_cell.angle_alpha   90.00
_cell.angle_beta   90.00
_cell.angle_gamma   90.00
#
_symmetry.space_group_name_H-M   'P 1'
#
loop_
_entity.id
_entity.type
_entity.pdbx_description
1 polymer ?
#
loop_
_entity_poly.entity_id
_entity_poly.type
_entity_poly.pdbx_seq_one_letter_code
_entity_poly.pdbx_strand_id
1 'polypeptide(L)'
;KLFSDSTQDAREEGRSKQQLRHGKNQIYIEMAKAIFLHDKTDEFHLLAATNPGVFTSSICSRLDVLKTKYRKQNALLGQTGAGRTYEDLLSNEKTKNILATITKDFPWWADLHGWWRTNPAYNNTFSATDVGQDFAVHAVKLFKLQPTPPMTDPEFQLANSSA
;
A
#
# COMPACT_ATOMS: atom_id res chain seq x y z
N LYS A 1 -11.75 6.12 -9.50
CA LYS A 1 -10.91 5.08 -10.15
C LYS A 1 -9.51 5.22 -9.58
N LEU A 2 -8.92 4.17 -9.00
CA LEU A 2 -7.72 4.31 -8.13
C LEU A 2 -6.39 4.39 -8.93
N PHE A 3 -6.40 4.03 -10.21
CA PHE A 3 -5.19 3.86 -11.02
C PHE A 3 -5.45 4.22 -12.50
N SER A 4 -6.32 5.19 -12.73
CA SER A 4 -6.58 5.65 -14.10
C SER A 4 -6.85 7.14 -14.07
N ASP A 5 -5.89 7.85 -14.64
CA ASP A 5 -6.05 9.16 -15.24
C ASP A 5 -7.29 9.18 -16.17
N SER A 6 -8.09 10.25 -16.05
CA SER A 6 -9.29 10.43 -16.86
C SER A 6 -8.87 10.68 -18.30
N THR A 7 -9.59 10.10 -19.25
CA THR A 7 -9.31 10.32 -20.68
C THR A 7 -9.54 11.78 -21.08
N GLN A 8 -10.33 12.52 -20.31
CA GLN A 8 -10.61 13.94 -20.53
C GLN A 8 -9.42 14.81 -20.10
N ASP A 9 -8.97 14.66 -18.85
CA ASP A 9 -7.86 15.42 -18.27
C ASP A 9 -6.56 15.23 -19.07
N ALA A 10 -6.25 14.00 -19.51
CA ALA A 10 -5.09 13.72 -20.35
C ALA A 10 -5.14 14.45 -21.70
N ARG A 11 -6.34 14.57 -22.28
CA ARG A 11 -6.56 15.22 -23.58
C ARG A 11 -6.49 16.73 -23.47
N GLU A 12 -7.02 17.30 -22.39
CA GLU A 12 -6.95 18.75 -22.10
C GLU A 12 -5.50 19.20 -21.83
N GLU A 13 -4.68 18.35 -21.20
CA GLU A 13 -3.26 18.63 -20.93
C GLU A 13 -2.29 18.25 -22.06
N GLY A 14 -2.80 17.76 -23.22
CA GLY A 14 -1.97 17.41 -24.37
C GLY A 14 -0.97 16.27 -24.13
N ARG A 15 -1.15 15.49 -23.05
CA ARG A 15 -0.28 14.40 -22.62
C ARG A 15 -0.88 13.04 -22.94
N SER A 16 -0.04 12.06 -23.24
CA SER A 16 -0.54 10.69 -23.42
C SER A 16 -1.00 10.12 -22.08
N LYS A 17 -2.15 9.44 -22.08
CA LYS A 17 -2.70 8.79 -20.90
C LYS A 17 -1.67 7.83 -20.30
N GLN A 18 -1.20 8.13 -19.09
CA GLN A 18 -0.40 7.17 -18.32
C GLN A 18 -1.34 6.07 -17.79
N GLN A 19 -1.58 5.06 -18.62
CA GLN A 19 -2.00 3.78 -18.09
C GLN A 19 -0.80 3.11 -17.44
N LEU A 20 -1.00 2.52 -16.26
CA LEU A 20 -0.05 1.57 -15.71
C LEU A 20 0.25 0.55 -16.82
N ARG A 21 1.51 0.43 -17.24
CA ARG A 21 1.92 -0.46 -18.36
C ARG A 21 1.57 -1.93 -18.11
N HIS A 22 1.16 -2.27 -16.89
CA HIS A 22 0.72 -3.59 -16.48
C HIS A 22 -0.73 -3.54 -15.97
N GLY A 23 -1.57 -4.46 -16.46
CA GLY A 23 -2.97 -4.54 -16.06
C GLY A 23 -3.13 -4.87 -14.57
N LYS A 24 -4.30 -4.55 -13.99
CA LYS A 24 -4.63 -4.85 -12.58
C LYS A 24 -4.29 -6.28 -12.16
N ASN A 25 -4.46 -7.23 -13.07
CA ASN A 25 -4.17 -8.64 -12.80
C ASN A 25 -2.69 -8.89 -12.50
N GLN A 26 -1.77 -8.18 -13.18
CA GLN A 26 -0.34 -8.31 -12.93
C GLN A 26 0.03 -7.85 -11.52
N ILE A 27 -0.62 -6.81 -11.01
CA ILE A 27 -0.41 -6.34 -9.63
C ILE A 27 -0.75 -7.46 -8.63
N TYR A 28 -1.88 -8.14 -8.84
CA TYR A 28 -2.27 -9.23 -7.96
C TYR A 28 -1.36 -10.46 -8.09
N ILE A 29 -0.80 -10.72 -9.27
CA ILE A 29 0.21 -11.76 -9.47
C ILE A 29 1.47 -11.44 -8.66
N GLU A 30 1.97 -10.21 -8.71
CA GLU A 30 3.16 -9.83 -7.93
C GLU A 30 2.89 -9.84 -6.43
N MET A 31 1.69 -9.43 -5.99
CA MET A 31 1.27 -9.60 -4.60
C MET A 31 1.24 -11.07 -4.18
N ALA A 32 0.71 -11.96 -5.03
CA ALA A 32 0.67 -13.39 -4.74
C ALA A 32 2.07 -13.96 -4.53
N LYS A 33 3.02 -13.61 -5.40
CA LYS A 33 4.43 -13.99 -5.21
C LYS A 33 4.97 -13.44 -3.90
N ALA A 34 4.82 -12.14 -3.64
CA ALA A 34 5.36 -11.53 -2.42
C ALA A 34 4.79 -12.12 -1.12
N ILE A 35 3.52 -12.54 -1.13
CA ILE A 35 2.86 -13.13 0.04
C ILE A 35 3.24 -14.60 0.22
N PHE A 36 3.18 -15.39 -0.86
CA PHE A 36 3.18 -16.86 -0.75
C PHE A 36 4.52 -17.51 -1.13
N LEU A 37 5.45 -16.80 -1.78
CA LEU A 37 6.77 -17.36 -2.15
C LEU A 37 7.65 -17.67 -0.92
N HIS A 38 7.28 -17.16 0.25
CA HIS A 38 7.94 -17.46 1.51
C HIS A 38 6.96 -18.07 2.53
N ASP A 39 5.84 -18.61 2.05
CA ASP A 39 4.89 -19.31 2.92
C ASP A 39 5.54 -20.57 3.49
N LYS A 40 5.15 -20.91 4.72
CA LYS A 40 5.65 -22.11 5.41
C LYS A 40 5.03 -23.39 4.85
N THR A 41 3.91 -23.27 4.16
CA THR A 41 3.19 -24.37 3.55
C THR A 41 3.79 -24.63 2.17
N ASP A 42 4.40 -25.80 2.00
CA ASP A 42 5.05 -26.18 0.74
C ASP A 42 4.10 -26.08 -0.47
N GLU A 43 2.81 -26.37 -0.28
CA GLU A 43 1.79 -26.25 -1.32
C GLU A 43 1.62 -24.81 -1.81
N PHE A 44 1.43 -23.84 -0.91
CA PHE A 44 1.25 -22.44 -1.31
C PHE A 44 2.53 -21.84 -1.89
N HIS A 45 3.68 -22.20 -1.33
CA HIS A 45 4.98 -21.84 -1.89
C HIS A 45 5.13 -22.35 -3.32
N LEU A 46 4.88 -23.63 -3.57
CA LEU A 46 5.00 -24.23 -4.89
C LEU A 46 4.02 -23.63 -5.90
N LEU A 47 2.75 -23.42 -5.51
CA LEU A 47 1.76 -22.77 -6.38
C LEU A 47 2.14 -21.32 -6.68
N ALA A 48 2.68 -20.57 -5.72
CA ALA A 48 3.10 -19.19 -5.95
C ALA A 48 4.32 -19.07 -6.87
N ALA A 49 5.23 -20.04 -6.81
CA ALA A 49 6.40 -20.11 -7.69
C ALA A 49 6.02 -20.51 -9.13
N THR A 50 5.08 -21.44 -9.29
CA THR A 50 4.75 -22.05 -10.60
C THR A 50 3.58 -21.35 -11.30
N ASN A 51 2.54 -20.98 -10.56
CA ASN A 51 1.33 -20.36 -11.10
C ASN A 51 0.68 -19.38 -10.10
N PRO A 52 1.31 -18.22 -9.83
CA PRO A 52 0.78 -17.23 -8.88
C PRO A 52 -0.60 -16.65 -9.27
N GLY A 53 -1.00 -16.82 -10.53
CA GLY A 53 -2.30 -16.37 -11.05
C GLY A 53 -3.50 -16.96 -10.30
N VAL A 54 -3.36 -18.14 -9.71
CA VAL A 54 -4.44 -18.83 -8.95
C VAL A 54 -4.92 -18.02 -7.73
N PHE A 55 -4.06 -17.18 -7.15
CA PHE A 55 -4.38 -16.41 -5.95
C PHE A 55 -5.01 -15.06 -6.26
N THR A 56 -5.00 -14.61 -7.52
CA THR A 56 -5.40 -13.24 -7.90
C THR A 56 -6.83 -12.91 -7.48
N SER A 57 -7.78 -13.82 -7.73
CA SER A 57 -9.18 -13.66 -7.30
C SER A 57 -9.31 -13.58 -5.78
N SER A 58 -8.64 -14.49 -5.06
CA SER A 58 -8.67 -14.54 -3.59
C SER A 58 -8.08 -13.27 -2.96
N ILE A 59 -6.96 -12.77 -3.49
CA ILE A 59 -6.34 -11.52 -3.06
C ILE A 59 -7.27 -10.34 -3.33
N CYS A 60 -7.85 -10.26 -4.52
CA CYS A 60 -8.79 -9.18 -4.89
C CYS A 60 -9.99 -9.17 -3.93
N SER A 61 -10.65 -10.32 -3.74
CA SER A 61 -11.79 -10.45 -2.82
C SER A 61 -11.41 -10.09 -1.39
N ARG A 62 -10.23 -10.50 -0.91
CA ARG A 62 -9.75 -10.17 0.43
C ARG A 62 -9.54 -8.66 0.60
N LEU A 63 -8.91 -8.00 -0.37
CA LEU A 63 -8.71 -6.55 -0.35
C LEU A 63 -10.03 -5.78 -0.34
N ASP A 64 -11.03 -6.23 -1.09
CA ASP A 64 -12.37 -5.60 -1.09
C ASP A 64 -13.07 -5.74 0.27
N VAL A 65 -12.95 -6.89 0.93
CA VAL A 65 -13.46 -7.11 2.29
C VAL A 65 -12.74 -6.19 3.29
N LEU A 66 -11.41 -6.14 3.24
CA LEU A 66 -10.62 -5.29 4.14
C LEU A 66 -10.96 -3.81 3.94
N LYS A 67 -11.07 -3.37 2.68
CA LYS A 67 -11.47 -2.01 2.31
C LYS A 67 -12.85 -1.65 2.85
N THR A 68 -13.81 -2.56 2.73
CA THR A 68 -15.17 -2.35 3.23
C THR A 68 -15.19 -2.25 4.75
N LYS A 69 -14.50 -3.16 5.46
CA LYS A 69 -14.38 -3.12 6.92
C LYS A 69 -13.68 -1.87 7.40
N TYR A 70 -12.56 -1.51 6.78
CA TYR A 70 -11.82 -0.29 7.10
C TYR A 70 -12.71 0.95 6.98
N ARG A 71 -13.42 1.12 5.86
CA ARG A 71 -14.32 2.27 5.66
C ARG A 71 -15.43 2.32 6.70
N LYS A 72 -16.02 1.17 7.05
CA LYS A 72 -17.04 1.09 8.09
C LYS A 72 -16.52 1.57 9.43
N GLN A 73 -15.32 1.12 9.83
CA GLN A 73 -14.70 1.56 11.09
C GLN A 73 -14.26 3.02 11.03
N ASN A 74 -13.68 3.46 9.92
CA ASN A 74 -13.20 4.83 9.76
C ASN A 74 -14.34 5.85 9.76
N ALA A 75 -15.56 5.46 9.36
CA ALA A 75 -16.74 6.30 9.46
C ALA A 75 -17.08 6.67 10.92
N LEU A 76 -16.72 5.84 11.91
CA LEU A 76 -16.92 6.13 13.33
C LEU A 76 -16.07 7.32 13.81
N LEU A 77 -14.91 7.53 13.19
CA LEU A 77 -14.04 8.67 13.50
C LEU A 77 -14.53 9.97 12.84
N GLY A 78 -15.38 9.86 11.81
CA GLY A 78 -15.89 11.00 11.05
C GLY A 78 -14.80 11.90 10.49
N GLN A 79 -15.04 13.21 10.50
CA GLN A 79 -14.06 14.23 10.07
C GLN A 79 -12.89 14.36 11.05
N THR A 80 -13.09 14.06 12.34
CA THR A 80 -12.04 14.12 13.36
C THR A 80 -10.92 13.12 13.08
N GLY A 81 -11.23 12.02 12.39
CA GLY A 81 -10.27 11.00 11.94
C GLY A 81 -9.62 11.24 10.59
N ALA A 82 -10.04 12.26 9.83
CA ALA A 82 -9.61 12.42 8.44
C ALA A 82 -8.11 12.75 8.37
N GLY A 83 -7.34 11.85 7.75
CA GLY A 83 -5.91 12.04 7.48
C GLY A 83 -4.99 12.05 8.72
N ARG A 84 -5.54 11.90 9.93
CA ARG A 84 -4.78 11.88 11.18
C ARG A 84 -3.99 10.58 11.34
N THR A 85 -2.85 10.66 12.00
CA THR A 85 -2.07 9.45 12.32
C THR A 85 -2.74 8.66 13.45
N TYR A 86 -2.33 7.41 13.65
CA TYR A 86 -2.83 6.61 14.77
C TYR A 86 -2.49 7.29 16.12
N GLU A 87 -1.28 7.84 16.21
CA GLU A 87 -0.74 8.51 17.39
C GLU A 87 -1.51 9.80 17.71
N ASP A 88 -1.87 10.60 16.69
CA ASP A 88 -2.72 11.79 16.84
C ASP A 88 -4.08 11.43 17.42
N LEU A 89 -4.67 10.34 16.93
CA LEU A 89 -5.99 9.88 17.35
C LEU A 89 -5.96 9.26 18.76
N LEU A 90 -4.86 8.62 19.14
CA LEU A 90 -4.69 8.07 20.48
C LEU A 90 -4.50 9.18 21.53
N SER A 91 -3.86 10.29 21.14
CA SER A 91 -3.59 11.44 22.02
C SER A 91 -4.83 12.28 22.32
N ASN A 92 -5.91 12.11 21.56
CA ASN A 92 -7.17 12.81 21.75
C ASN A 92 -8.18 11.92 22.48
N GLU A 93 -8.59 12.32 23.69
CA GLU A 93 -9.53 11.58 24.53
C GLU A 93 -10.87 11.29 23.83
N LYS A 94 -11.33 12.16 22.92
CA LYS A 94 -12.58 11.92 22.16
C LYS A 94 -12.45 10.74 21.20
N THR A 95 -11.29 10.55 20.58
CA THR A 95 -11.06 9.48 19.59
C THR A 95 -10.49 8.20 20.19
N LYS A 96 -9.82 8.30 21.35
CA LYS A 96 -9.23 7.15 22.07
C LYS A 96 -10.25 6.05 22.39
N ASN A 97 -11.43 6.41 22.89
CA ASN A 97 -12.50 5.44 23.17
C ASN A 97 -13.05 4.78 21.90
N ILE A 98 -13.10 5.53 20.80
CA ILE A 98 -13.52 5.03 19.49
C ILE A 98 -12.46 4.04 18.95
N LEU A 99 -11.17 4.36 19.08
CA LEU A 99 -10.07 3.49 18.70
C LEU A 99 -10.08 2.16 19.46
N ALA A 100 -10.39 2.18 20.77
CA ALA A 100 -10.52 0.95 21.56
C ALA A 100 -11.62 0.04 20.99
N THR A 101 -12.77 0.61 20.63
CA THR A 101 -13.88 -0.12 19.98
C THR A 101 -13.46 -0.67 18.61
N ILE A 102 -12.85 0.17 17.77
CA ILE A 102 -12.39 -0.21 16.43
C ILE A 102 -11.37 -1.35 16.50
N THR A 103 -10.38 -1.26 17.39
CA THR A 103 -9.31 -2.25 17.52
C THR A 103 -9.84 -3.58 18.05
N LYS A 104 -10.84 -3.54 18.94
CA LYS A 104 -11.53 -4.74 19.41
C LYS A 104 -12.28 -5.46 18.28
N ASP A 105 -13.01 -4.71 17.44
CA ASP A 105 -13.82 -5.28 16.36
C ASP A 105 -13.00 -5.62 15.10
N PHE A 106 -11.89 -4.92 14.90
CA PHE A 106 -11.03 -5.06 13.73
C PHE A 106 -9.55 -4.80 14.09
N PRO A 107 -8.84 -5.81 14.62
CA PRO A 107 -7.48 -5.66 15.14
C PRO A 107 -6.46 -5.13 14.12
N TRP A 108 -6.64 -5.42 12.83
CA TRP A 108 -5.76 -4.94 11.75
C TRP A 108 -6.02 -3.51 11.31
N TRP A 109 -6.94 -2.79 11.97
CA TRP A 109 -7.31 -1.44 11.54
C TRP A 109 -6.12 -0.48 11.57
N ALA A 110 -5.29 -0.51 12.62
CA ALA A 110 -4.16 0.41 12.78
C ALA A 110 -3.14 0.28 11.64
N ASP A 111 -2.77 -0.97 11.30
CA ASP A 111 -1.85 -1.25 10.18
C ASP A 111 -2.43 -0.72 8.87
N LEU A 112 -3.69 -1.04 8.58
CA LEU A 112 -4.37 -0.58 7.37
C LEU A 112 -4.49 0.94 7.32
N HIS A 113 -4.79 1.58 8.45
CA HIS A 113 -4.86 3.03 8.55
C HIS A 113 -3.50 3.67 8.27
N GLY A 114 -2.40 3.04 8.71
CA GLY A 114 -1.04 3.39 8.37
C GLY A 114 -0.83 3.59 6.86
N TRP A 115 -1.35 2.67 6.06
CA TRP A 115 -1.22 2.69 4.59
C TRP A 115 -2.32 3.50 3.88
N TRP A 116 -3.54 3.53 4.42
CA TRP A 116 -4.72 3.98 3.68
C TRP A 116 -5.23 5.37 4.06
N ARG A 117 -4.79 5.94 5.20
CA ARG A 117 -5.38 7.18 5.76
C ARG A 117 -5.37 8.39 4.82
N THR A 118 -4.34 8.53 3.98
CA THR A 118 -4.17 9.66 3.04
C THR A 118 -4.57 9.32 1.60
N ASN A 119 -5.13 8.15 1.35
CA ASN A 119 -5.57 7.76 0.02
C ASN A 119 -7.10 7.90 -0.09
N PRO A 120 -7.63 8.89 -0.83
CA PRO A 120 -9.07 9.15 -0.96
C PRO A 120 -9.87 7.94 -1.43
N ALA A 121 -9.21 7.04 -2.14
CA ALA A 121 -9.85 5.89 -2.72
C ALA A 121 -10.02 4.73 -1.73
N TYR A 122 -9.38 4.79 -0.56
CA TYR A 122 -9.63 3.91 0.59
C TYR A 122 -10.31 4.66 1.71
N ASN A 123 -9.84 5.86 2.05
CA ASN A 123 -10.41 6.75 3.05
C ASN A 123 -11.26 7.86 2.40
N ASN A 124 -12.57 7.71 2.40
CA ASN A 124 -13.49 8.70 1.81
C ASN A 124 -13.72 9.94 2.67
N THR A 125 -13.31 9.94 3.94
CA THR A 125 -13.37 11.14 4.79
C THR A 125 -12.17 12.05 4.56
N PHE A 126 -11.11 11.53 3.93
CA PHE A 126 -9.96 12.32 3.51
C PHE A 126 -10.25 12.98 2.15
N SER A 127 -10.32 14.30 2.14
CA SER A 127 -10.32 15.10 0.92
C SER A 127 -8.95 15.74 0.76
N ALA A 128 -8.24 15.42 -0.33
CA ALA A 128 -7.08 16.19 -0.76
C ALA A 128 -7.61 17.43 -1.49
N THR A 129 -8.00 18.47 -0.74
CA THR A 129 -8.33 19.77 -1.36
C THR A 129 -7.08 20.55 -1.78
N ASP A 130 -5.87 20.03 -1.52
CA ASP A 130 -4.67 20.54 -2.17
C ASP A 130 -4.44 19.83 -3.50
N VAL A 131 -4.86 20.52 -4.56
CA VAL A 131 -4.45 20.30 -5.95
C VAL A 131 -2.91 20.39 -5.99
N GLY A 132 -2.21 19.25 -5.96
CA GLY A 132 -0.75 19.25 -6.12
C GLY A 132 0.02 18.05 -5.55
N GLN A 133 -0.60 17.13 -4.82
CA GLN A 133 0.11 15.93 -4.35
C GLN A 133 0.16 14.85 -5.43
N ASP A 134 1.29 14.81 -6.15
CA ASP A 134 1.66 13.67 -7.00
C ASP A 134 2.00 12.46 -6.10
N PHE A 135 0.99 11.61 -5.90
CA PHE A 135 1.11 10.36 -5.14
C PHE A 135 2.15 9.40 -5.75
N ALA A 136 2.43 9.48 -7.06
CA ALA A 136 3.46 8.68 -7.70
C ALA A 136 4.86 9.14 -7.29
N VAL A 137 5.09 10.46 -7.19
CA VAL A 137 6.36 11.02 -6.69
C VAL A 137 6.62 10.62 -5.22
N HIS A 138 5.59 10.64 -4.38
CA HIS A 138 5.72 10.18 -2.99
C HIS A 138 6.02 8.67 -2.89
N ALA A 139 5.37 7.84 -3.70
CA ALA A 139 5.65 6.41 -3.74
C ALA A 139 7.08 6.12 -4.22
N VAL A 140 7.54 6.78 -5.29
CA VAL A 140 8.92 6.63 -5.81
C VAL A 140 9.95 7.06 -4.78
N LYS A 141 9.71 8.16 -4.05
CA LYS A 141 10.61 8.62 -2.99
C LYS A 141 10.69 7.61 -1.85
N LEU A 142 9.58 6.97 -1.49
CA LEU A 142 9.55 5.94 -0.45
C LEU A 142 10.35 4.69 -0.84
N PHE A 143 10.22 4.23 -2.09
CA PHE A 143 10.99 3.06 -2.57
C PHE A 143 12.47 3.36 -2.81
N LYS A 144 12.83 4.59 -3.14
CA LYS A 144 14.23 5.03 -3.28
C LYS A 144 14.94 5.27 -1.95
N LEU A 145 14.20 5.37 -0.85
CA LEU A 145 14.73 5.56 0.50
C LEU A 145 15.02 4.24 1.23
N GLN A 146 14.82 3.07 0.61
CA GLN A 146 15.46 1.85 1.11
C GLN A 146 16.93 1.87 0.69
N PRO A 147 17.88 2.10 1.60
CA PRO A 147 19.28 1.89 1.29
C PRO A 147 19.44 0.38 1.15
N THR A 148 19.87 -0.10 -0.02
CA THR A 148 20.59 -1.36 -0.06
C THR A 148 21.79 -1.19 0.86
N PRO A 149 21.96 -2.01 1.91
CA PRO A 149 23.22 -2.02 2.63
C PRO A 149 24.32 -2.34 1.59
N PRO A 150 25.42 -1.58 1.53
CA PRO A 150 26.53 -1.96 0.69
C PRO A 150 27.00 -3.33 1.18
N MET A 151 26.90 -4.35 0.33
CA MET A 151 27.74 -5.55 0.46
C MET A 151 29.17 -5.05 0.37
N THR A 152 29.75 -4.78 1.54
CA THR A 152 31.19 -4.69 1.68
C THR A 152 31.63 -6.13 1.78
N ASP A 153 32.05 -6.67 0.64
CA ASP A 153 32.73 -7.96 0.58
C ASP A 153 34.22 -7.68 0.84
N PRO A 154 34.78 -8.07 2.01
CA PRO A 154 36.15 -7.72 2.38
C PRO A 154 37.22 -8.50 1.60
N GLU A 155 36.88 -9.34 0.64
CA GLU A 155 37.85 -10.23 -0.03
C GLU A 155 38.53 -9.65 -1.28
N PHE A 156 38.14 -8.47 -1.78
CA PHE A 156 38.69 -7.92 -3.04
C PHE A 156 39.81 -6.88 -2.91
N GLN A 157 40.32 -6.59 -1.71
CA GLN A 157 41.43 -5.62 -1.52
C GLN A 157 42.82 -6.23 -1.35
N LEU A 158 43.00 -7.56 -1.41
CA LEU A 158 44.32 -8.18 -1.24
C LEU A 158 45.10 -8.48 -2.53
N ALA A 159 44.60 -8.09 -3.70
CA ALA A 159 45.25 -8.45 -4.99
C ALA A 159 46.08 -7.33 -5.64
N ASN A 160 46.05 -6.08 -5.16
CA ASN A 160 46.72 -4.95 -5.81
C ASN A 160 47.78 -4.27 -4.93
N SER A 161 48.58 -5.05 -4.21
CA SER A 161 49.79 -4.55 -3.54
C SER A 161 50.83 -5.66 -3.44
N SER A 162 51.44 -6.03 -4.57
CA SER A 162 52.80 -6.58 -4.62
C SER A 162 53.30 -6.66 -6.07
N ALA A 163 54.52 -6.12 -6.26
CA ALA A 163 55.40 -6.14 -7.43
C ALA A 163 55.12 -5.14 -8.56
#